data_AF-A0A7S4PMK2-F1
#
_entry.id   AF-A0A7S4PMK2-F1
#
_cell.length_a   1.000
_cell.length_b   1.000
_cell.length_c   1.000
_cell.angle_alpha   90.00
_cell.angle_beta   90.00
_cell.angle_gamma   90.00
#
_symmetry.space_group_name_H-M   'P 1'
#
loop_
_entity.id
_entity.type
_entity.pdbx_description
1 polymer ?
#
loop_
_entity_poly.entity_id
_entity_poly.type
_entity_poly.pdbx_seq_one_letter_code
_entity_poly.pdbx_strand_id
1 'polypeptide(L)'
;KIIQNCIGMINVCSNKATDNPLRLLDQTNIHPSFYESVGLPDDARRMIRQHASKYSVYIQKRCSGRTLSFFEDALLHADDLPFVRRSFRKITKSDFFENLCNLKFIPSKRGKAKIYEMCTSIQSARRSHLYVGDTISCRVISLHSRGITVMTSKLVKGYIPIGKIGDENSLQVRSKWIKLINAKPPLIRPGDHIDATLVGINYDILHLILSWKVDRSRTDEHHNHDENRTVTHPVTFRKGIPLSFKASLHKWYRGDIHSGEEAEEALASGNRGDALLRYCSENIFCIDFKVSEDHVLHVQIAEESRNGQIRYAVTNSHAIYEDIDHFYVEYVVPYLKRFQELEACPRSFFGSLTVAKSLVKAEASSTRKTSWRVFCSKRNPLYIAIIICSPKICGEHVLDWPIRMEKNGWAFKVEDPQRLFSSLDELIKSCHSRLHCLKK
;
A
#
# COMPACT_ATOMS: atom_id res chain seq x y z
N LYS A 1 1.12 -57.34 -1.01
CA LYS A 1 2.00 -56.41 -1.76
C LYS A 1 1.23 -55.21 -2.30
N ILE A 2 0.27 -55.38 -3.21
CA ILE A 2 -0.54 -54.25 -3.72
C ILE A 2 -1.26 -53.50 -2.60
N ILE A 3 -1.99 -54.24 -1.74
CA ILE A 3 -2.67 -53.66 -0.57
C ILE A 3 -1.69 -52.88 0.31
N GLN A 4 -0.55 -53.49 0.67
CA GLN A 4 0.49 -52.86 1.47
C GLN A 4 1.09 -51.58 0.84
N ASN A 5 1.11 -51.45 -0.49
CA ASN A 5 1.65 -50.25 -1.14
C ASN A 5 0.62 -49.11 -1.23
N CYS A 6 -0.67 -49.43 -1.26
CA CYS A 6 -1.72 -48.45 -1.55
C CYS A 6 -2.49 -48.00 -0.31
N ILE A 7 -2.55 -48.83 0.73
CA ILE A 7 -3.50 -48.65 1.83
C ILE A 7 -3.25 -47.38 2.68
N GLY A 8 -2.02 -46.85 2.71
CA GLY A 8 -1.70 -45.59 3.38
C GLY A 8 -2.01 -44.31 2.58
N MET A 9 -2.52 -44.45 1.35
CA MET A 9 -2.93 -43.34 0.47
C MET A 9 -4.42 -43.38 0.11
N ILE A 10 -5.16 -44.35 0.65
CA ILE A 10 -6.59 -44.55 0.43
C ILE A 10 -7.27 -44.39 1.79
N ASN A 11 -7.90 -43.24 2.01
CA ASN A 11 -8.51 -42.92 3.30
C ASN A 11 -10.03 -43.10 3.21
N VAL A 12 -10.65 -43.57 4.29
CA VAL A 12 -12.10 -43.78 4.36
C VAL A 12 -12.73 -42.66 5.18
N CYS A 13 -13.36 -41.69 4.51
CA CYS A 13 -14.10 -40.63 5.19
C CYS A 13 -15.33 -41.21 5.91
N SER A 14 -15.40 -41.11 7.24
CA SER A 14 -16.58 -41.52 8.03
C SER A 14 -17.20 -40.31 8.72
N ASN A 15 -18.44 -39.97 8.35
CA ASN A 15 -19.17 -38.81 8.87
C ASN A 15 -19.96 -39.10 10.16
N LYS A 16 -19.73 -40.22 10.85
CA LYS A 16 -20.40 -40.57 12.10
C LYS A 16 -19.37 -40.85 13.18
N ALA A 17 -19.61 -40.37 14.40
CA ALA A 17 -18.86 -40.75 15.59
C ALA A 17 -18.91 -42.28 15.70
N THR A 18 -17.77 -42.93 15.47
CA THR A 18 -17.64 -44.38 15.58
C THR A 18 -16.98 -44.71 16.90
N ASP A 19 -17.60 -45.58 17.69
CA ASP A 19 -17.00 -46.10 18.94
C ASP A 19 -15.76 -46.97 18.70
N ASN A 20 -15.46 -47.29 17.43
CA ASN A 20 -14.26 -48.02 17.06
C ASN A 20 -13.10 -47.03 16.75
N PRO A 21 -12.10 -46.90 17.64
CA PRO A 21 -11.00 -45.95 17.47
C PRO A 21 -10.12 -46.26 16.26
N LEU A 22 -10.21 -47.47 15.68
CA LEU A 22 -9.44 -47.84 14.49
C LEU A 22 -9.96 -47.18 13.22
N ARG A 23 -11.27 -46.90 13.14
CA ARG A 23 -11.85 -46.21 12.00
C ARG A 23 -11.43 -44.75 11.89
N LEU A 24 -10.95 -44.15 12.99
CA LEU A 24 -10.33 -42.83 12.98
C LEU A 24 -8.94 -42.87 12.33
N LEU A 25 -8.19 -43.96 12.51
CA LEU A 25 -6.88 -44.10 11.87
C LEU A 25 -6.99 -44.36 10.36
N ASP A 26 -8.07 -45.00 9.91
CA ASP A 26 -8.39 -45.19 8.48
C ASP A 26 -8.71 -43.86 7.74
N GLN A 27 -8.91 -42.75 8.48
CA GLN A 27 -9.07 -41.40 7.91
C GLN A 27 -7.73 -40.68 7.70
N THR A 28 -6.68 -41.18 8.33
CA THR A 28 -5.33 -40.60 8.28
C THR A 28 -4.47 -41.29 7.22
N ASN A 29 -3.34 -40.68 6.87
CA ASN A 29 -2.33 -41.31 6.01
C ASN A 29 -1.42 -42.29 6.79
N ILE A 30 -1.82 -42.73 7.99
CA ILE A 30 -1.06 -43.68 8.81
C ILE A 30 -1.29 -45.08 8.25
N HIS A 31 -0.22 -45.71 7.78
CA HIS A 31 -0.32 -47.06 7.24
C HIS A 31 -0.68 -48.07 8.37
N PRO A 32 -1.60 -49.04 8.15
CA PRO A 32 -2.11 -49.94 9.19
C PRO A 32 -1.06 -50.76 9.95
N SER A 33 0.09 -51.03 9.32
CA SER A 33 1.22 -51.70 9.99
C SER A 33 1.79 -50.93 11.19
N PHE A 34 1.42 -49.66 11.37
CA PHE A 34 1.91 -48.79 12.44
C PHE A 34 0.86 -48.50 13.51
N TYR A 35 -0.37 -49.03 13.42
CA TYR A 35 -1.43 -48.75 14.39
C TYR A 35 -1.07 -49.14 15.83
N GLU A 36 -0.25 -50.19 16.01
CA GLU A 36 0.23 -50.60 17.33
C GLU A 36 1.20 -49.58 17.98
N SER A 37 1.85 -48.73 17.19
CA SER A 37 2.86 -47.77 17.67
C SER A 37 2.30 -46.43 18.15
N VAL A 38 0.98 -46.20 17.99
CA VAL A 38 0.30 -44.91 18.25
C VAL A 38 -0.11 -44.73 19.73
N GLY A 39 0.38 -45.57 20.65
CA GLY A 39 0.18 -45.34 22.10
C GLY A 39 -1.27 -45.50 22.60
N LEU A 40 -2.15 -46.14 21.83
CA LEU A 40 -3.57 -46.34 22.17
C LEU A 40 -3.80 -47.03 23.54
N PRO A 41 -4.97 -46.85 24.19
CA PRO A 41 -5.32 -47.55 25.44
C PRO A 41 -5.26 -49.08 25.30
N ASP A 42 -4.95 -49.79 26.39
CA ASP A 42 -4.65 -51.24 26.35
C ASP A 42 -5.80 -52.11 25.83
N ASP A 43 -7.05 -51.67 26.01
CA ASP A 43 -8.23 -52.37 25.50
C ASP A 43 -8.35 -52.26 23.97
N ALA A 44 -8.03 -51.08 23.41
CA ALA A 44 -7.92 -50.87 21.97
C ALA A 44 -6.73 -51.64 21.38
N ARG A 45 -5.58 -51.69 22.08
CA ARG A 45 -4.43 -52.53 21.69
C ARG A 45 -4.80 -54.02 21.64
N ARG A 46 -5.63 -54.50 22.57
CA ARG A 46 -6.07 -55.90 22.63
C ARG A 46 -6.94 -56.29 21.43
N MET A 47 -7.87 -55.41 21.03
CA MET A 47 -8.69 -55.59 19.83
C MET A 47 -7.84 -55.57 18.54
N ILE A 48 -6.84 -54.68 18.46
CA ILE A 48 -5.91 -54.60 17.32
C ILE A 48 -5.09 -55.89 17.20
N ARG A 49 -4.54 -56.39 18.30
CA ARG A 49 -3.75 -57.64 18.33
C ARG A 49 -4.57 -58.87 17.94
N GLN A 50 -5.87 -58.88 18.19
CA GLN A 50 -6.76 -59.98 17.78
C GLN A 50 -7.07 -59.97 16.28
N HIS A 51 -6.95 -58.82 15.60
CA HIS A 51 -7.21 -58.67 14.16
C HIS A 51 -5.94 -58.53 13.30
N ALA A 52 -4.80 -58.19 13.89
CA ALA A 52 -3.51 -58.18 13.20
C ALA A 52 -3.05 -59.63 12.97
N SER A 53 -3.17 -60.11 11.73
CA SER A 53 -2.59 -61.41 11.35
C SER A 53 -1.10 -61.43 11.71
N LYS A 54 -0.66 -62.54 12.34
CA LYS A 54 0.66 -63.03 12.83
C LYS A 54 2.01 -62.48 12.26
N TYR A 55 2.07 -61.38 11.54
CA TYR A 55 3.27 -60.83 10.89
C TYR A 55 3.68 -59.41 11.35
N SER A 56 3.02 -58.81 12.34
CA SER A 56 3.37 -57.45 12.83
C SER A 56 4.40 -57.42 13.98
N VAL A 57 4.84 -58.55 14.53
CA VAL A 57 5.75 -58.56 15.70
C VAL A 57 7.21 -58.21 15.33
N TYR A 58 7.56 -58.08 14.04
CA TYR A 58 8.96 -57.87 13.63
C TYR A 58 9.40 -56.42 13.39
N ILE A 59 8.54 -55.41 13.58
CA ILE A 59 8.91 -53.99 13.35
C ILE A 59 8.47 -53.08 14.52
N GLN A 60 8.75 -53.48 15.75
CA GLN A 60 8.68 -52.56 16.91
C GLN A 60 10.04 -51.96 17.31
N LYS A 61 11.14 -52.28 16.60
CA LYS A 61 12.50 -51.80 16.94
C LYS A 61 13.06 -50.67 16.05
N ARG A 62 12.30 -50.07 15.13
CA ARG A 62 12.86 -49.11 14.14
C ARG A 62 11.99 -47.90 13.74
N CYS A 63 11.05 -47.43 14.57
CA CYS A 63 10.47 -46.11 14.33
C CYS A 63 11.34 -45.05 15.02
N SER A 64 12.03 -44.19 14.24
CA SER A 64 12.82 -43.07 14.75
C SER A 64 12.62 -41.79 13.92
N GLY A 65 12.71 -40.63 14.58
CA GLY A 65 12.74 -39.30 13.94
C GLY A 65 11.46 -38.92 13.19
N ARG A 66 11.58 -38.73 11.87
CA ARG A 66 10.55 -38.11 11.00
C ARG A 66 9.23 -38.89 10.89
N THR A 67 9.25 -40.19 11.14
CA THR A 67 8.06 -41.03 11.06
C THR A 67 7.13 -40.80 12.26
N LEU A 68 7.69 -40.58 13.46
CA LEU A 68 6.93 -40.25 14.66
C LEU A 68 6.33 -38.85 14.58
N SER A 69 7.08 -37.86 14.08
CA SER A 69 6.56 -36.50 13.88
C SER A 69 5.41 -36.45 12.87
N PHE A 70 5.49 -37.27 11.80
CA PHE A 70 4.39 -37.41 10.85
C PHE A 70 3.14 -38.05 11.46
N PHE A 71 3.30 -38.99 12.39
CA PHE A 71 2.17 -39.58 13.11
C PHE A 71 1.51 -38.58 14.05
N GLU A 72 2.29 -37.80 14.78
CA GLU A 72 1.78 -36.72 15.64
C GLU A 72 1.01 -35.68 14.82
N ASP A 73 1.59 -35.18 13.72
CA ASP A 73 0.93 -34.23 12.81
C ASP A 73 -0.34 -34.80 12.17
N ALA A 74 -0.32 -36.07 11.74
CA ALA A 74 -1.48 -36.72 11.11
C ALA A 74 -2.63 -36.99 12.10
N LEU A 75 -2.34 -37.16 13.39
CA LEU A 75 -3.35 -37.30 14.44
C LEU A 75 -3.88 -35.96 14.93
N LEU A 76 -3.02 -34.95 15.05
CA LEU A 76 -3.39 -33.57 15.41
C LEU A 76 -4.31 -32.93 14.37
N HIS A 77 -4.17 -33.32 13.10
CA HIS A 77 -4.93 -32.81 11.96
C HIS A 77 -5.78 -33.89 11.28
N ALA A 78 -6.21 -34.92 12.01
CA ALA A 78 -6.99 -36.02 11.43
C ALA A 78 -8.29 -35.56 10.75
N ASP A 79 -8.89 -34.47 11.25
CA ASP A 79 -10.11 -33.85 10.68
C ASP A 79 -9.83 -32.94 9.47
N ASP A 80 -8.56 -32.56 9.25
CA ASP A 80 -8.10 -31.68 8.18
C ASP A 80 -7.08 -32.44 7.33
N LEU A 81 -7.51 -33.18 6.30
CA LEU A 81 -6.60 -33.82 5.33
C LEU A 81 -5.53 -32.80 4.88
N PRO A 82 -4.28 -32.88 5.38
CA PRO A 82 -3.35 -31.78 5.18
C PRO A 82 -2.97 -31.76 3.70
N PHE A 83 -3.36 -30.70 3.02
CA PHE A 83 -3.16 -30.54 1.59
C PHE A 83 -1.65 -30.28 1.34
N VAL A 84 -0.84 -31.33 1.20
CA VAL A 84 0.63 -31.24 1.02
C VAL A 84 1.04 -30.68 -0.38
N ARG A 85 0.08 -30.22 -1.19
CA ARG A 85 0.39 -29.59 -2.48
C ARG A 85 0.88 -28.16 -2.24
N ARG A 86 1.90 -27.75 -3.02
CA ARG A 86 2.25 -26.33 -3.12
C ARG A 86 1.01 -25.54 -3.53
N SER A 87 0.87 -24.33 -2.99
CA SER A 87 -0.26 -23.45 -3.26
C SER A 87 -0.50 -23.31 -4.77
N PHE A 88 -1.77 -23.23 -5.16
CA PHE A 88 -2.15 -23.03 -6.56
C PHE A 88 -1.48 -21.77 -7.13
N ARG A 89 -0.68 -21.94 -8.20
CA ARG A 89 0.00 -20.82 -8.85
C ARG A 89 -0.96 -20.12 -9.80
N LYS A 90 -1.51 -18.99 -9.36
CA LYS A 90 -2.29 -18.09 -10.23
C LYS A 90 -1.39 -17.58 -11.37
N ILE A 91 -1.95 -17.47 -12.57
CA ILE A 91 -1.29 -16.85 -13.71
C ILE A 91 -0.98 -15.40 -13.34
N THR A 92 0.27 -14.98 -13.53
CA THR A 92 0.67 -13.61 -13.23
C THR A 92 0.13 -12.65 -14.29
N LYS A 93 -0.09 -11.39 -13.94
CA LYS A 93 -0.59 -10.38 -14.89
C LYS A 93 0.34 -10.20 -16.09
N SER A 94 1.64 -10.39 -15.90
CA SER A 94 2.64 -10.39 -16.98
C SER A 94 2.47 -11.59 -17.91
N ASP A 95 2.37 -12.81 -17.36
CA ASP A 95 2.17 -14.02 -18.18
C ASP A 95 0.86 -13.93 -18.96
N PHE A 96 -0.19 -13.38 -18.34
CA PHE A 96 -1.47 -13.15 -18.99
C PHE A 96 -1.35 -12.19 -20.19
N PHE A 97 -0.71 -11.03 -20.01
CA PHE A 97 -0.47 -10.07 -21.09
C PHE A 97 0.38 -10.67 -22.22
N GLU A 98 1.48 -11.34 -21.89
CA GLU A 98 2.37 -11.93 -22.88
C GLU A 98 1.67 -13.00 -23.73
N ASN A 99 0.81 -13.79 -23.08
CA ASN A 99 -0.01 -14.79 -23.75
C ASN A 99 -1.08 -14.14 -24.65
N LEU A 100 -1.78 -13.12 -24.15
CA LEU A 100 -2.88 -12.47 -24.86
C LEU A 100 -2.38 -11.67 -26.07
N CYS A 101 -1.27 -10.94 -25.92
CA CYS A 101 -0.73 -10.08 -26.96
C CYS A 101 0.28 -10.80 -27.86
N ASN A 102 0.62 -12.06 -27.58
CA ASN A 102 1.68 -12.83 -28.25
C ASN A 102 3.03 -12.07 -28.31
N LEU A 103 3.33 -11.36 -27.23
CA LEU A 103 4.51 -10.51 -27.07
C LEU A 103 5.30 -10.97 -25.84
N LYS A 104 6.63 -10.81 -25.88
CA LYS A 104 7.50 -11.05 -24.71
C LYS A 104 8.14 -9.75 -24.28
N PHE A 105 7.88 -9.32 -23.05
CA PHE A 105 8.38 -8.05 -22.55
C PHE A 105 9.71 -8.24 -21.80
N ILE A 106 10.72 -7.47 -22.19
CA ILE A 106 12.05 -7.54 -21.60
C ILE A 106 12.41 -6.16 -21.00
N PRO A 107 12.54 -6.04 -19.66
CA PRO A 107 12.75 -4.76 -18.98
C PRO A 107 14.06 -4.02 -19.29
N SER A 108 15.06 -4.66 -19.91
CA SER A 108 16.34 -4.03 -20.24
C SER A 108 17.08 -4.74 -21.38
N LYS A 109 17.68 -3.97 -22.30
CA LYS A 109 18.68 -4.46 -23.28
C LYS A 109 20.08 -4.66 -22.67
N ARG A 110 20.40 -4.02 -21.53
CA ARG A 110 21.73 -4.09 -20.93
C ARG A 110 21.82 -5.19 -19.88
N GLY A 111 22.54 -6.25 -20.25
CA GLY A 111 23.25 -7.12 -19.32
C GLY A 111 22.39 -8.17 -18.61
N LYS A 112 22.04 -9.25 -19.33
CA LYS A 112 21.98 -10.65 -18.86
C LYS A 112 21.33 -11.52 -19.93
N ALA A 113 21.96 -11.60 -21.11
CA ALA A 113 21.61 -12.62 -22.10
C ALA A 113 22.10 -14.03 -21.73
N LYS A 114 22.81 -14.21 -20.60
CA LYS A 114 23.50 -15.48 -20.27
C LYS A 114 22.82 -16.38 -19.22
N ILE A 115 21.65 -16.04 -18.67
CA ILE A 115 21.04 -16.86 -17.59
C ILE A 115 19.63 -17.40 -17.94
N TYR A 116 19.00 -16.94 -19.03
CA TYR A 116 17.64 -17.37 -19.41
C TYR A 116 17.56 -18.37 -20.57
N GLU A 117 18.65 -19.09 -20.87
CA GLU A 117 18.66 -20.13 -21.92
C GLU A 117 18.23 -21.53 -21.45
N MET A 118 18.02 -21.76 -20.15
CA MET A 118 17.49 -23.03 -19.67
C MET A 118 15.98 -22.92 -19.39
N CYS A 119 15.18 -23.22 -20.42
CA CYS A 119 13.72 -23.46 -20.45
C CYS A 119 12.96 -22.52 -21.40
N THR A 120 13.37 -22.43 -22.65
CA THR A 120 12.47 -21.97 -23.72
C THR A 120 11.67 -23.16 -24.23
N SER A 121 10.39 -23.25 -23.84
CA SER A 121 9.43 -24.12 -24.53
C SER A 121 9.28 -23.66 -25.97
N ILE A 122 8.94 -24.58 -26.89
CA ILE A 122 8.74 -24.34 -28.33
C ILE A 122 7.77 -23.18 -28.62
N GLN A 123 6.89 -22.83 -27.68
CA GLN A 123 5.97 -21.69 -27.78
C GLN A 123 6.65 -20.32 -27.59
N SER A 124 7.77 -20.24 -26.88
CA SER A 124 8.45 -18.95 -26.62
C SER A 124 9.19 -18.39 -27.84
N ALA A 125 9.56 -19.24 -28.82
CA ALA A 125 10.31 -18.84 -30.02
C ALA A 125 9.49 -18.07 -31.06
N ARG A 126 8.15 -18.07 -30.96
CA ARG A 126 7.24 -17.40 -31.90
C ARG A 126 6.77 -16.01 -31.45
N ARG A 127 7.14 -15.56 -30.24
CA ARG A 127 6.70 -14.27 -29.70
C ARG A 127 7.57 -13.14 -30.21
N SER A 128 6.93 -12.04 -30.62
CA SER A 128 7.64 -10.80 -30.91
C SER A 128 8.17 -10.22 -29.60
N HIS A 129 9.44 -9.84 -29.56
CA HIS A 129 10.06 -9.25 -28.37
C HIS A 129 9.81 -7.74 -28.35
N LEU A 130 9.51 -7.21 -27.16
CA LEU A 130 9.41 -5.78 -26.89
C LEU A 130 10.38 -5.41 -25.78
N TYR A 131 11.26 -4.45 -26.06
CA TYR A 131 12.21 -3.94 -25.09
C TYR A 131 11.81 -2.53 -24.66
N VAL A 132 11.99 -2.23 -23.37
CA VAL A 132 11.96 -0.84 -22.91
C VAL A 132 13.02 -0.05 -23.67
N GLY A 133 12.62 1.07 -24.25
CA GLY A 133 13.45 1.90 -25.13
C GLY A 133 13.26 1.62 -26.63
N ASP A 134 12.48 0.60 -27.03
CA ASP A 134 12.17 0.41 -28.45
C ASP A 134 11.24 1.52 -28.95
N THR A 135 11.57 2.05 -30.13
CA THR A 135 10.69 2.96 -30.86
C THR A 135 9.62 2.16 -31.59
N ILE A 136 8.35 2.47 -31.33
CA ILE A 136 7.19 1.79 -31.87
C ILE A 136 6.37 2.80 -32.67
N SER A 137 6.10 2.47 -33.92
CA SER A 137 5.18 3.27 -34.73
C SER A 137 3.75 3.13 -34.23
N CYS A 138 3.10 4.27 -34.05
CA CYS A 138 1.83 4.41 -33.37
C CYS A 138 0.88 5.27 -34.21
N ARG A 139 -0.36 4.82 -34.36
CA ARG A 139 -1.44 5.61 -34.92
C ARG A 139 -2.23 6.27 -33.80
N VAL A 140 -2.40 7.58 -33.84
CA VAL A 140 -3.19 8.34 -32.86
C VAL A 140 -4.65 7.96 -32.99
N ILE A 141 -5.25 7.46 -31.90
CA ILE A 141 -6.68 7.13 -31.85
C ILE A 141 -7.46 8.33 -31.31
N SER A 142 -7.01 8.88 -30.19
CA SER A 142 -7.71 9.96 -29.51
C SER A 142 -6.78 10.79 -28.65
N LEU A 143 -7.09 12.08 -28.58
CA LEU A 143 -6.44 13.04 -27.71
C LEU A 143 -7.31 13.24 -26.47
N HIS A 144 -6.69 13.20 -25.30
CA HIS A 144 -7.37 13.38 -24.03
C HIS A 144 -6.70 14.48 -23.22
N SER A 145 -7.43 15.03 -22.25
CA SER A 145 -6.90 15.98 -21.26
C SER A 145 -5.75 15.42 -20.42
N ARG A 146 -5.51 14.09 -20.45
CA ARG A 146 -4.47 13.39 -19.70
C ARG A 146 -3.33 12.82 -20.56
N GLY A 147 -3.46 12.82 -21.89
CA GLY A 147 -2.48 12.19 -22.79
C GLY A 147 -3.04 11.82 -24.16
N ILE A 148 -2.33 10.95 -24.86
CA ILE A 148 -2.68 10.48 -26.19
C ILE A 148 -2.89 8.97 -26.12
N THR A 149 -4.04 8.51 -26.60
CA THR A 149 -4.27 7.08 -26.82
C THR A 149 -3.88 6.73 -28.25
N VAL A 150 -3.09 5.69 -28.42
CA VAL A 150 -2.58 5.25 -29.71
C VAL A 150 -2.82 3.76 -29.93
N MET A 151 -2.87 3.34 -31.20
CA MET A 151 -2.73 1.94 -31.59
C MET A 151 -1.30 1.72 -32.05
N THR A 152 -0.59 0.77 -31.45
CA THR A 152 0.76 0.43 -31.90
C THR A 152 0.74 -0.47 -33.13
N SER A 153 1.83 -0.49 -33.88
CA SER A 153 2.05 -1.45 -34.98
C SER A 153 2.00 -2.93 -34.55
N LYS A 154 2.06 -3.20 -33.24
CA LYS A 154 1.87 -4.53 -32.65
C LYS A 154 0.42 -4.84 -32.29
N LEU A 155 -0.54 -3.99 -32.71
CA LEU A 155 -1.97 -4.10 -32.42
C LEU A 155 -2.30 -4.09 -30.93
N VAL A 156 -1.42 -3.49 -30.12
CA VAL A 156 -1.66 -3.25 -28.69
C VAL A 156 -1.95 -1.77 -28.48
N LYS A 157 -2.95 -1.45 -27.65
CA LYS A 157 -3.24 -0.08 -27.26
C LYS A 157 -2.06 0.51 -26.49
N GLY A 158 -1.64 1.69 -26.89
CA GLY A 158 -0.62 2.48 -26.22
C GLY A 158 -1.23 3.73 -25.60
N TYR A 159 -0.59 4.23 -24.56
CA TYR A 159 -0.93 5.48 -23.93
C TYR A 159 0.33 6.32 -23.69
N ILE A 160 0.32 7.53 -24.22
CA ILE A 160 1.38 8.53 -24.00
C ILE A 160 0.84 9.55 -23.00
N PRO A 161 1.23 9.47 -21.72
CA PRO A 161 0.82 10.47 -20.73
C PRO A 161 1.44 11.83 -21.07
N ILE A 162 0.78 12.94 -20.71
CA ILE A 162 1.27 14.30 -21.05
C ILE A 162 2.70 14.55 -20.57
N GLY A 163 3.09 13.99 -19.42
CA GLY A 163 4.46 14.12 -18.90
C GLY A 163 5.53 13.37 -19.73
N LYS A 164 5.13 12.69 -20.81
CA LYS A 164 5.99 11.96 -21.74
C LYS A 164 5.86 12.49 -23.18
N ILE A 165 5.35 13.70 -23.36
CA ILE A 165 5.23 14.41 -24.64
C ILE A 165 6.27 15.54 -24.67
N GLY A 166 7.14 15.58 -25.69
CA GLY A 166 8.17 16.61 -25.87
C GLY A 166 9.53 16.26 -25.27
N ASP A 167 10.47 17.23 -25.28
CA ASP A 167 11.88 16.95 -24.99
C ASP A 167 12.33 17.11 -23.52
N GLU A 168 11.55 17.72 -22.63
CA GLU A 168 11.87 17.78 -21.19
C GLU A 168 10.61 17.86 -20.32
N ASN A 169 10.72 17.42 -19.05
CA ASN A 169 9.75 17.49 -17.95
C ASN A 169 9.33 18.94 -17.58
N SER A 170 9.08 19.82 -18.55
CA SER A 170 8.64 21.17 -18.26
C SER A 170 7.13 21.15 -17.93
N LEU A 171 6.79 21.56 -16.70
CA LEU A 171 5.44 21.92 -16.25
C LEU A 171 4.69 22.82 -17.27
N GLN A 172 5.44 23.54 -18.10
CA GLN A 172 4.95 24.33 -19.21
C GLN A 172 4.20 23.51 -20.27
N VAL A 173 4.55 22.24 -20.51
CA VAL A 173 3.85 21.39 -21.50
C VAL A 173 2.46 20.98 -20.99
N ARG A 174 2.27 20.77 -19.67
CA ARG A 174 0.96 20.45 -19.09
C ARG A 174 -0.01 21.63 -19.15
N SER A 175 0.44 22.83 -18.78
CA SER A 175 -0.38 24.04 -18.87
C SER A 175 -0.61 24.49 -20.32
N LYS A 176 0.27 24.11 -21.25
CA LYS A 176 0.10 24.34 -22.69
C LYS A 176 -0.60 23.19 -23.42
N TRP A 177 -0.78 21.99 -22.86
CA TRP A 177 -1.35 20.83 -23.59
C TRP A 177 -2.75 21.10 -24.14
N ILE A 178 -3.61 21.69 -23.31
CA ILE A 178 -4.96 22.10 -23.74
C ILE A 178 -4.86 23.20 -24.81
N LYS A 179 -3.91 24.14 -24.67
CA LYS A 179 -3.64 25.19 -25.68
C LYS A 179 -3.06 24.62 -26.99
N LEU A 180 -2.30 23.52 -26.93
CA LEU A 180 -1.68 22.83 -28.06
C LEU A 180 -2.68 21.97 -28.83
N ILE A 181 -3.61 21.31 -28.13
CA ILE A 181 -4.77 20.64 -28.76
C ILE A 181 -5.64 21.66 -29.48
N ASN A 182 -5.86 22.82 -28.86
CA ASN A 182 -6.70 23.89 -29.39
C ASN A 182 -5.95 24.88 -30.31
N ALA A 183 -4.67 24.66 -30.57
CA ALA A 183 -3.88 25.50 -31.46
C ALA A 183 -4.41 25.42 -32.89
N LYS A 184 -4.33 26.52 -33.64
CA LYS A 184 -4.64 26.55 -35.08
C LYS A 184 -3.37 26.90 -35.85
N PRO A 185 -2.75 25.95 -36.57
CA PRO A 185 -3.12 24.54 -36.72
C PRO A 185 -2.75 23.67 -35.50
N PRO A 186 -3.47 22.55 -35.24
CA PRO A 186 -3.14 21.64 -34.14
C PRO A 186 -1.91 20.81 -34.49
N LEU A 187 -1.04 20.63 -33.49
CA LEU A 187 0.26 19.95 -33.64
C LEU A 187 0.12 18.46 -34.01
N ILE A 188 -0.97 17.82 -33.56
CA ILE A 188 -1.26 16.41 -33.78
C ILE A 188 -2.78 16.19 -33.81
N ARG A 189 -3.24 15.25 -34.62
CA ARG A 189 -4.66 14.91 -34.81
C ARG A 189 -4.90 13.41 -34.67
N PRO A 190 -6.11 12.98 -34.27
CA PRO A 190 -6.55 11.60 -34.47
C PRO A 190 -6.33 11.16 -35.92
N GLY A 191 -5.71 10.00 -36.10
CA GLY A 191 -5.32 9.47 -37.41
C GLY A 191 -3.84 9.67 -37.77
N ASP A 192 -3.15 10.61 -37.14
CA ASP A 192 -1.72 10.85 -37.40
C ASP A 192 -0.86 9.66 -36.97
N HIS A 193 0.30 9.53 -37.61
CA HIS A 193 1.31 8.54 -37.29
C HIS A 193 2.45 9.21 -36.54
N ILE A 194 2.80 8.64 -35.38
CA ILE A 194 3.91 9.08 -34.55
C ILE A 194 4.75 7.89 -34.13
N ASP A 195 6.05 8.13 -33.98
CA ASP A 195 6.97 7.15 -33.43
C ASP A 195 7.20 7.44 -31.95
N ALA A 196 6.85 6.49 -31.10
CA ALA A 196 6.90 6.64 -29.65
C ALA A 196 7.74 5.53 -29.02
N THR A 197 8.54 5.89 -28.03
CA THR A 197 9.43 4.98 -27.31
C THR A 197 8.67 4.25 -26.21
N LEU A 198 8.81 2.92 -26.15
CA LEU A 198 8.25 2.09 -25.09
C LEU A 198 8.92 2.37 -23.74
N VAL A 199 8.14 2.76 -22.75
CA VAL A 199 8.61 3.04 -21.39
C VAL A 199 8.21 1.94 -20.42
N GLY A 200 7.06 1.29 -20.63
CA GLY A 200 6.59 0.22 -19.77
C GLY A 200 5.27 -0.39 -20.22
N ILE A 201 4.71 -1.27 -19.41
CA ILE A 201 3.42 -1.92 -19.66
C ILE A 201 2.54 -1.76 -18.43
N ASN A 202 1.30 -1.35 -18.65
CA ASN A 202 0.24 -1.43 -17.66
C ASN A 202 -0.51 -2.76 -17.86
N TYR A 203 -0.19 -3.75 -17.03
CA TYR A 203 -0.78 -5.09 -17.11
C TYR A 203 -2.26 -5.15 -16.69
N ASP A 204 -2.76 -4.15 -15.97
CA ASP A 204 -4.15 -4.14 -15.48
C ASP A 204 -5.15 -3.84 -16.59
N ILE A 205 -4.78 -2.93 -17.50
CA ILE A 205 -5.60 -2.53 -18.65
C ILE A 205 -5.01 -2.99 -19.98
N LEU A 206 -3.92 -3.77 -19.95
CA LEU A 206 -3.24 -4.31 -21.12
C LEU A 206 -2.77 -3.23 -22.11
N HIS A 207 -2.24 -2.11 -21.59
CA HIS A 207 -1.77 -0.98 -22.39
C HIS A 207 -0.24 -0.83 -22.34
N LEU A 208 0.36 -0.44 -23.46
CA LEU A 208 1.74 0.01 -23.51
C LEU A 208 1.85 1.46 -23.02
N ILE A 209 2.80 1.75 -22.15
CA ILE A 209 3.13 3.12 -21.73
C ILE A 209 4.25 3.63 -22.61
N LEU A 210 4.00 4.73 -23.30
CA LEU A 210 4.86 5.25 -24.36
C LEU A 210 5.33 6.67 -24.07
N SER A 211 6.43 7.08 -24.68
CA SER A 211 6.95 8.45 -24.67
C SER A 211 7.14 8.94 -26.08
N TRP A 212 6.69 10.15 -26.37
CA TRP A 212 6.82 10.77 -27.69
C TRP A 212 7.59 12.07 -27.58
N LYS A 213 8.74 12.14 -28.25
CA LYS A 213 9.51 13.39 -28.38
C LYS A 213 8.99 14.15 -29.60
N VAL A 214 8.62 15.40 -29.38
CA VAL A 214 8.17 16.29 -30.46
C VAL A 214 9.42 16.81 -31.16
N ASP A 215 9.66 16.34 -32.37
CA ASP A 215 10.80 16.78 -33.17
C ASP A 215 10.57 18.24 -33.60
N ARG A 216 11.19 19.19 -32.89
CA ARG A 216 11.06 20.64 -33.17
C ARG A 216 11.90 21.11 -34.36
N SER A 217 12.63 20.21 -35.01
CA SER A 217 13.50 20.49 -36.15
C SER A 217 12.75 20.92 -37.44
N ARG A 218 11.41 21.01 -37.42
CA ARG A 218 10.60 21.47 -38.56
C ARG A 218 9.95 22.84 -38.39
N THR A 219 10.09 23.50 -37.24
CA THR A 219 9.49 24.81 -36.98
C THR A 219 10.40 25.62 -36.05
N ASP A 220 10.89 26.75 -36.57
CA ASP A 220 11.51 27.88 -35.84
C ASP A 220 13.05 28.00 -35.91
N GLU A 221 13.55 28.36 -37.10
CA GLU A 221 14.56 29.44 -37.20
C GLU A 221 13.86 30.76 -36.85
N HIS A 222 14.51 31.60 -36.03
CA HIS A 222 14.04 32.89 -35.47
C HIS A 222 13.33 32.84 -34.11
N HIS A 223 14.10 32.89 -33.02
CA HIS A 223 14.29 34.14 -32.26
C HIS A 223 15.24 33.95 -31.07
N ASN A 224 16.31 34.75 -31.05
CA ASN A 224 17.11 35.09 -29.87
C ASN A 224 16.39 36.18 -29.06
N HIS A 225 16.38 36.07 -27.73
CA HIS A 225 17.09 36.97 -26.80
C HIS A 225 16.61 36.78 -25.34
N ASP A 226 17.62 36.71 -24.46
CA ASP A 226 17.76 37.36 -23.14
C ASP A 226 16.89 37.06 -21.90
N GLU A 227 17.67 36.75 -20.85
CA GLU A 227 17.75 37.44 -19.55
C GLU A 227 17.31 36.74 -18.24
N ASN A 228 18.36 36.34 -17.49
CA ASN A 228 18.71 36.71 -16.11
C ASN A 228 17.81 36.47 -14.87
N ARG A 229 18.45 35.72 -13.93
CA ARG A 229 18.51 35.84 -12.46
C ARG A 229 17.26 35.56 -11.60
N THR A 230 17.36 34.51 -10.76
CA THR A 230 17.71 34.58 -9.32
C THR A 230 17.73 33.15 -8.75
N VAL A 231 18.86 32.70 -8.20
CA VAL A 231 19.01 31.37 -7.60
C VAL A 231 19.11 31.51 -6.09
N THR A 232 18.00 31.28 -5.38
CA THR A 232 17.98 30.84 -3.99
C THR A 232 18.36 29.35 -3.95
N HIS A 233 19.28 29.00 -3.03
CA HIS A 233 19.83 27.66 -2.86
C HIS A 233 18.78 26.53 -2.89
N PRO A 234 18.79 25.65 -3.90
CA PRO A 234 17.98 24.45 -3.88
C PRO A 234 18.74 23.34 -3.14
N VAL A 235 18.01 22.65 -2.25
CA VAL A 235 18.38 21.34 -1.74
C VAL A 235 18.73 20.44 -2.93
N THR A 236 19.97 19.94 -2.97
CA THR A 236 20.45 19.01 -3.99
C THR A 236 19.70 17.68 -3.90
N PHE A 237 18.61 17.56 -4.66
CA PHE A 237 17.99 16.27 -4.96
C PHE A 237 18.76 15.61 -6.10
N ARG A 238 19.16 14.35 -5.89
CA ARG A 238 19.88 13.55 -6.89
C ARG A 238 19.03 13.39 -8.16
N LYS A 239 19.36 14.16 -9.21
CA LYS A 239 18.91 13.91 -10.59
C LYS A 239 19.38 12.52 -11.01
N GLY A 240 18.47 11.70 -11.55
CA GLY A 240 18.87 10.55 -12.37
C GLY A 240 18.11 9.23 -12.22
N ILE A 241 16.98 9.15 -11.51
CA ILE A 241 16.25 7.88 -11.40
C ILE A 241 15.00 7.90 -12.29
N PRO A 242 14.86 6.98 -13.26
CA PRO A 242 13.70 6.93 -14.15
C PRO A 242 12.42 6.63 -13.36
N LEU A 243 11.38 7.40 -13.68
CA LEU A 243 10.10 7.48 -12.96
C LEU A 243 9.27 6.21 -13.09
N SER A 244 8.72 5.75 -11.98
CA SER A 244 7.72 4.70 -11.95
C SER A 244 6.41 5.28 -11.41
N PHE A 245 5.47 5.65 -12.27
CA PHE A 245 4.16 6.19 -11.86
C PHE A 245 3.25 5.11 -11.23
N LYS A 246 3.77 4.27 -10.33
CA LYS A 246 3.06 3.11 -9.76
C LYS A 246 1.93 3.55 -8.85
N ALA A 247 2.06 4.69 -8.17
CA ALA A 247 0.99 5.33 -7.42
C ALA A 247 -0.24 5.60 -8.28
N SER A 248 -0.05 6.08 -9.52
CA SER A 248 -1.16 6.37 -10.43
C SER A 248 -1.94 5.12 -10.91
N LEU A 249 -1.42 3.93 -10.62
CA LEU A 249 -2.08 2.65 -10.89
C LEU A 249 -2.87 2.13 -9.69
N HIS A 250 -2.80 2.79 -8.53
CA HIS A 250 -3.51 2.38 -7.33
C HIS A 250 -5.02 2.61 -7.47
N LYS A 251 -5.84 1.74 -6.85
CA LYS A 251 -7.32 1.82 -6.89
C LYS A 251 -7.88 3.13 -6.32
N TRP A 252 -7.14 3.78 -5.42
CA TRP A 252 -7.51 5.06 -4.83
C TRP A 252 -7.11 6.25 -5.69
N TYR A 253 -6.40 6.04 -6.80
CA TYR A 253 -5.93 7.13 -7.63
C TYR A 253 -7.08 7.84 -8.35
N ARG A 254 -7.19 9.14 -8.12
CA ARG A 254 -8.16 10.05 -8.73
C ARG A 254 -7.44 11.14 -9.49
N GLY A 255 -7.17 10.88 -10.76
CA GLY A 255 -6.49 11.83 -11.66
C GLY A 255 -7.38 13.00 -12.13
N ASP A 256 -8.64 13.04 -11.71
CA ASP A 256 -9.61 14.12 -11.90
C ASP A 256 -9.57 15.15 -10.77
N ILE A 257 -8.97 14.79 -9.63
CA ILE A 257 -8.83 15.66 -8.46
C ILE A 257 -7.44 16.30 -8.49
N HIS A 258 -7.41 17.62 -8.41
CA HIS A 258 -6.23 18.45 -8.59
C HIS A 258 -5.88 19.28 -7.36
N SER A 259 -6.85 19.56 -6.48
CA SER A 259 -6.65 20.36 -5.27
C SER A 259 -7.03 19.60 -3.98
N GLY A 260 -6.65 20.17 -2.83
CA GLY A 260 -7.10 19.67 -1.52
C GLY A 260 -8.60 19.91 -1.30
N GLU A 261 -9.12 21.04 -1.80
CA GLU A 261 -10.54 21.40 -1.71
C GLU A 261 -11.43 20.42 -2.49
N GLU A 262 -11.02 20.04 -3.70
CA GLU A 262 -11.72 19.02 -4.50
C GLU A 262 -11.65 17.63 -3.83
N ALA A 263 -10.56 17.33 -3.11
CA ALA A 263 -10.44 16.11 -2.33
C ALA A 263 -11.36 16.11 -1.10
N GLU A 264 -11.47 17.25 -0.42
CA GLU A 264 -12.42 17.46 0.69
C GLU A 264 -13.86 17.26 0.22
N GLU A 265 -14.24 17.86 -0.91
CA GLU A 265 -15.57 17.70 -1.50
C GLU A 265 -15.86 16.24 -1.89
N ALA A 266 -14.90 15.58 -2.55
CA ALA A 266 -15.04 14.18 -2.95
C ALA A 266 -15.15 13.21 -1.76
N LEU A 267 -14.55 13.55 -0.62
CA LEU A 267 -14.62 12.77 0.61
C LEU A 267 -15.74 13.23 1.55
N ALA A 268 -16.42 14.34 1.28
CA ALA A 268 -17.43 14.91 2.16
C ALA A 268 -18.55 13.91 2.49
N SER A 269 -19.04 13.17 1.49
CA SER A 269 -20.05 12.11 1.67
C SER A 269 -19.49 10.74 2.08
N GLY A 270 -18.16 10.61 2.17
CA GLY A 270 -17.48 9.36 2.51
C GLY A 270 -17.53 9.02 3.99
N ASN A 271 -17.17 7.78 4.31
CA ASN A 271 -17.00 7.29 5.67
C ASN A 271 -15.61 7.65 6.22
N ARG A 272 -15.46 7.60 7.55
CA ARG A 272 -14.14 7.68 8.18
C ARG A 272 -13.23 6.58 7.64
N GLY A 273 -12.02 6.95 7.26
CA GLY A 273 -11.02 6.08 6.67
C GLY A 273 -11.07 6.01 5.15
N ASP A 274 -12.12 6.52 4.50
CA ASP A 274 -12.11 6.64 3.05
C ASP A 274 -10.93 7.52 2.61
N ALA A 275 -10.18 7.00 1.64
CA ALA A 275 -8.95 7.61 1.17
C ALA A 275 -8.95 7.68 -0.36
N LEU A 276 -8.36 8.77 -0.86
CA LEU A 276 -8.05 8.95 -2.27
C LEU A 276 -6.59 9.35 -2.42
N LEU A 277 -6.06 9.12 -3.60
CA LEU A 277 -4.71 9.44 -3.99
C LEU A 277 -4.77 10.37 -5.19
N ARG A 278 -4.15 11.54 -5.10
CA ARG A 278 -4.09 12.50 -6.20
C ARG A 278 -2.66 12.91 -6.48
N TYR A 279 -2.46 13.46 -7.66
CA TYR A 279 -1.17 14.01 -8.04
C TYR A 279 -0.99 15.39 -7.40
N CYS A 280 0.19 15.67 -6.83
CA CYS A 280 0.49 16.98 -6.25
C CYS A 280 1.56 17.70 -7.08
N SER A 281 2.76 17.12 -7.18
CA SER A 281 3.88 17.69 -7.93
C SER A 281 4.82 16.61 -8.47
N GLU A 282 5.96 16.99 -9.07
CA GLU A 282 6.90 16.01 -9.63
C GLU A 282 7.32 14.97 -8.58
N ASN A 283 7.00 13.70 -8.84
CA ASN A 283 7.25 12.55 -7.97
C ASN A 283 6.57 12.59 -6.61
N ILE A 284 5.60 13.49 -6.41
CA ILE A 284 4.89 13.68 -5.15
C ILE A 284 3.40 13.51 -5.40
N PHE A 285 2.81 12.60 -4.66
CA PHE A 285 1.37 12.38 -4.59
C PHE A 285 0.86 12.88 -3.25
N CYS A 286 -0.43 13.19 -3.19
CA CYS A 286 -1.13 13.40 -1.94
C CYS A 286 -2.05 12.22 -1.70
N ILE A 287 -1.96 11.60 -0.52
CA ILE A 287 -3.02 10.74 -0.01
C ILE A 287 -3.88 11.59 0.89
N ASP A 288 -5.13 11.76 0.50
CA ASP A 288 -6.13 12.49 1.25
C ASP A 288 -7.09 11.48 1.87
N PHE A 289 -7.33 11.57 3.18
CA PHE A 289 -8.20 10.62 3.86
C PHE A 289 -9.07 11.28 4.93
N LYS A 290 -10.32 10.82 5.03
CA LYS A 290 -11.29 11.36 5.96
C LYS A 290 -11.04 10.82 7.36
N VAL A 291 -10.79 11.71 8.32
CA VAL A 291 -10.53 11.35 9.72
C VAL A 291 -11.73 11.62 10.64
N SER A 292 -12.59 12.55 10.25
CA SER A 292 -13.80 12.98 10.97
C SER A 292 -14.87 13.42 9.96
N GLU A 293 -16.09 13.71 10.40
CA GLU A 293 -17.16 14.27 9.56
C GLU A 293 -16.68 15.50 8.77
N ASP A 294 -16.02 16.43 9.46
CA ASP A 294 -15.61 17.73 8.92
C ASP A 294 -14.12 17.82 8.57
N HIS A 295 -13.36 16.73 8.68
CA HIS A 295 -11.90 16.80 8.56
C HIS A 295 -11.34 15.75 7.61
N VAL A 296 -10.58 16.23 6.64
CA VAL A 296 -9.72 15.45 5.75
C VAL A 296 -8.28 15.81 6.05
N LEU A 297 -7.41 14.81 6.11
CA LEU A 297 -5.98 15.01 6.21
C LEU A 297 -5.33 14.84 4.84
N HIS A 298 -4.40 15.73 4.52
CA HIS A 298 -3.64 15.73 3.28
C HIS A 298 -2.19 15.34 3.57
N VAL A 299 -1.75 14.18 3.10
CA VAL A 299 -0.39 13.69 3.33
C VAL A 299 0.37 13.57 2.02
N GLN A 300 1.45 14.33 1.91
CA GLN A 300 2.35 14.24 0.76
C GLN A 300 3.28 13.02 0.89
N ILE A 301 3.31 12.22 -0.16
CA ILE A 301 4.18 11.07 -0.31
C ILE A 301 5.00 11.18 -1.60
N ALA A 302 6.30 10.94 -1.50
CA ALA A 302 7.21 10.90 -2.62
C ALA A 302 7.45 9.45 -3.07
N GLU A 303 7.44 9.21 -4.37
CA GLU A 303 7.88 7.94 -4.94
C GLU A 303 9.41 7.88 -4.97
N GLU A 304 9.99 6.91 -4.28
CA GLU A 304 11.42 6.63 -4.29
C GLU A 304 11.68 5.28 -4.94
N SER A 305 12.60 5.24 -5.90
CA SER A 305 13.06 3.98 -6.49
C SER A 305 14.44 3.61 -5.94
N ARG A 306 14.52 2.46 -5.28
CA ARG A 306 15.76 1.88 -4.74
C ARG A 306 15.90 0.45 -5.23
N ASN A 307 16.97 0.16 -5.95
CA ASN A 307 17.24 -1.17 -6.52
C ASN A 307 16.11 -1.71 -7.43
N GLY A 308 15.38 -0.83 -8.11
CA GLY A 308 14.24 -1.20 -8.96
C GLY A 308 12.94 -1.51 -8.20
N GLN A 309 12.96 -1.45 -6.87
CA GLN A 309 11.74 -1.44 -6.04
C GLN A 309 11.31 -0.01 -5.77
N ILE A 310 10.00 0.21 -5.83
CA ILE A 310 9.38 1.51 -5.63
C ILE A 310 8.82 1.53 -4.22
N ARG A 311 9.16 2.57 -3.48
CA ARG A 311 8.75 2.81 -2.11
C ARG A 311 8.18 4.22 -2.00
N TYR A 312 7.47 4.49 -0.91
CA TYR A 312 6.78 5.74 -0.69
C TYR A 312 7.30 6.39 0.59
N ALA A 313 7.94 7.55 0.47
CA ALA A 313 8.45 8.31 1.60
C ALA A 313 7.50 9.47 1.92
N VAL A 314 7.16 9.67 3.19
CA VAL A 314 6.33 10.83 3.59
C VAL A 314 7.23 12.07 3.63
N THR A 315 6.86 13.14 2.92
CA THR A 315 7.77 14.27 2.62
C THR A 315 8.31 15.00 3.87
N ASN A 316 7.62 14.91 5.00
CA ASN A 316 8.01 15.52 6.28
C ASN A 316 8.37 14.49 7.36
N SER A 317 8.73 13.27 6.98
CA SER A 317 9.05 12.18 7.91
C SER A 317 10.17 11.30 7.35
N HIS A 318 10.88 10.60 8.22
CA HIS A 318 11.83 9.55 7.82
C HIS A 318 11.14 8.21 7.54
N ALA A 319 9.80 8.17 7.59
CA ALA A 319 9.02 6.97 7.32
C ALA A 319 8.98 6.65 5.83
N ILE A 320 9.30 5.39 5.51
CA ILE A 320 9.30 4.84 4.16
C ILE A 320 8.41 3.60 4.16
N TYR A 321 7.53 3.50 3.17
CA TYR A 321 6.55 2.44 3.01
C TYR A 321 6.82 1.65 1.74
N GLU A 322 6.59 0.35 1.77
CA GLU A 322 6.87 -0.53 0.64
C GLU A 322 5.84 -0.35 -0.50
N ASP A 323 4.59 -0.09 -0.14
CA ASP A 323 3.52 0.26 -1.05
C ASP A 323 2.46 1.16 -0.38
N ILE A 324 1.42 1.53 -1.13
CA ILE A 324 0.35 2.42 -0.67
C ILE A 324 -0.59 1.72 0.33
N ASP A 325 -0.81 0.41 0.18
CA ASP A 325 -1.62 -0.35 1.13
C ASP A 325 -0.90 -0.45 2.49
N HIS A 326 0.41 -0.68 2.47
CA HIS A 326 1.28 -0.64 3.65
C HIS A 326 1.27 0.76 4.29
N PHE A 327 1.39 1.84 3.51
CA PHE A 327 1.21 3.21 4.03
C PHE A 327 -0.14 3.37 4.73
N TYR A 328 -1.22 2.87 4.15
CA TYR A 328 -2.54 3.02 4.76
C TYR A 328 -2.63 2.30 6.11
N VAL A 329 -2.14 1.07 6.20
CA VAL A 329 -2.20 0.29 7.45
C VAL A 329 -1.30 0.90 8.53
N GLU A 330 -0.08 1.33 8.20
CA GLU A 330 0.88 1.80 9.20
C GLU A 330 0.86 3.30 9.47
N TYR A 331 0.34 4.11 8.56
CA TYR A 331 0.22 5.56 8.71
C TYR A 331 -1.23 5.96 8.95
N VAL A 332 -2.16 5.64 8.04
CA VAL A 332 -3.53 6.15 8.10
C VAL A 332 -4.30 5.58 9.29
N VAL A 333 -4.33 4.25 9.45
CA VAL A 333 -5.12 3.58 10.50
C VAL A 333 -4.76 4.07 11.92
N PRO A 334 -3.48 4.22 12.30
CA PRO A 334 -3.13 4.80 13.59
C PRO A 334 -3.68 6.22 13.80
N TYR A 335 -3.63 7.09 12.79
CA TYR A 335 -4.21 8.43 12.88
C TYR A 335 -5.74 8.39 13.05
N LEU A 336 -6.44 7.51 12.32
CA LEU A 336 -7.89 7.32 12.48
C LEU A 336 -8.26 6.96 13.92
N LYS A 337 -7.48 6.06 14.54
CA LYS A 337 -7.67 5.68 15.95
C LYS A 337 -7.49 6.88 16.89
N ARG A 338 -6.50 7.74 16.64
CA ARG A 338 -6.26 8.94 17.46
C ARG A 338 -7.33 10.01 17.32
N PHE A 339 -7.87 10.20 16.11
CA PHE A 339 -9.03 11.07 15.93
C PHE A 339 -10.27 10.52 16.63
N GLN A 340 -10.49 9.20 16.59
CA GLN A 340 -11.57 8.55 17.34
C GLN A 340 -11.42 8.75 18.85
N GLU A 341 -10.21 8.60 19.41
CA GLU A 341 -9.93 8.90 20.83
C GLU A 341 -10.23 10.37 21.17
N LEU A 342 -9.88 11.30 20.28
CA LEU A 342 -10.09 12.73 20.49
C LEU A 342 -11.58 13.08 20.47
N GLU A 343 -12.36 12.57 19.51
CA GLU A 343 -13.81 12.79 19.47
C GLU A 343 -14.55 12.13 20.63
N ALA A 344 -14.07 10.98 21.11
CA ALA A 344 -14.64 10.31 22.27
C ALA A 344 -14.37 11.06 23.59
N CYS A 345 -13.41 11.99 23.62
CA CYS A 345 -13.11 12.76 24.81
C CYS A 345 -14.22 13.80 25.09
N PRO A 346 -14.90 13.74 26.26
CA PRO A 346 -16.06 14.61 26.54
C PRO A 346 -15.76 16.12 26.55
N ARG A 347 -14.49 16.49 26.76
CA ARG A 347 -14.04 17.90 26.79
C ARG A 347 -13.30 18.31 25.52
N SER A 348 -13.43 17.55 24.44
CA SER A 348 -12.92 17.96 23.14
C SER A 348 -13.70 19.13 22.56
N PHE A 349 -13.00 19.96 21.81
CA PHE A 349 -13.57 21.09 21.08
C PHE A 349 -12.88 21.21 19.73
N PHE A 350 -13.70 21.19 18.67
CA PHE A 350 -13.27 21.37 17.29
C PHE A 350 -13.69 22.75 16.81
N GLY A 351 -12.76 23.58 16.36
CA GLY A 351 -13.10 24.91 15.88
C GLY A 351 -11.97 25.92 15.92
N SER A 352 -12.30 27.15 16.31
CA SER A 352 -11.34 28.25 16.46
C SER A 352 -10.70 28.25 17.84
N LEU A 353 -9.37 28.43 17.88
CA LEU A 353 -8.59 28.52 19.11
C LEU A 353 -9.09 29.66 20.01
N THR A 354 -9.50 30.79 19.43
CA THR A 354 -10.02 31.93 20.17
C THR A 354 -11.30 31.57 20.93
N VAL A 355 -12.19 30.81 20.29
CA VAL A 355 -13.46 30.35 20.91
C VAL A 355 -13.18 29.34 22.02
N ALA A 356 -12.23 28.41 21.79
CA ALA A 356 -11.82 27.46 22.82
C ALA A 356 -11.27 28.18 24.07
N LYS A 357 -10.40 29.19 23.86
CA LYS A 357 -9.83 30.01 24.93
C LYS A 357 -10.90 30.81 25.68
N SER A 358 -11.87 31.41 24.97
CA SER A 358 -12.96 32.15 25.62
C SER A 358 -13.88 31.25 26.45
N LEU A 359 -14.20 30.05 25.95
CA LEU A 359 -15.04 29.08 26.68
C LEU A 359 -14.37 28.62 27.97
N VAL A 360 -13.08 28.23 27.90
CA VAL A 360 -12.32 27.79 29.07
C VAL A 360 -12.17 28.92 30.09
N LYS A 361 -11.92 30.15 29.63
CA LYS A 361 -11.85 31.33 30.51
C LYS A 361 -13.18 31.62 31.19
N ALA A 362 -14.28 31.65 30.44
CA ALA A 362 -15.61 31.93 30.98
C ALA A 362 -16.04 30.88 32.03
N GLU A 363 -15.79 29.60 31.76
CA GLU A 363 -16.08 28.51 32.71
C GLU A 363 -15.22 28.60 33.98
N ALA A 364 -13.93 28.94 33.85
CA ALA A 364 -13.05 29.14 34.99
C ALA A 364 -13.44 30.36 35.83
N SER A 365 -13.85 31.46 35.19
CA SER A 365 -14.32 32.68 35.88
C SER A 365 -15.62 32.45 36.63
N SER A 366 -16.56 31.69 36.06
CA SER A 366 -17.87 31.40 36.69
C SER A 366 -17.76 30.42 37.85
N THR A 367 -16.96 29.36 37.71
CA THR A 367 -16.85 28.30 38.73
C THR A 367 -15.74 28.54 39.76
N ARG A 368 -14.81 29.46 39.46
CA ARG A 368 -13.55 29.67 40.21
C ARG A 368 -12.73 28.38 40.37
N LYS A 369 -12.89 27.41 39.46
CA LYS A 369 -12.15 26.14 39.38
C LYS A 369 -11.32 26.07 38.09
N THR A 370 -10.43 25.09 38.02
CA THR A 370 -9.68 24.80 36.78
C THR A 370 -10.64 24.31 35.69
N SER A 371 -10.70 25.04 34.57
CA SER A 371 -11.36 24.56 33.34
C SER A 371 -10.29 24.17 32.32
N TRP A 372 -10.61 23.18 31.49
CA TRP A 372 -9.73 22.73 30.40
C TRP A 372 -10.53 22.12 29.25
N ARG A 373 -9.95 22.13 28.05
CA ARG A 373 -10.47 21.43 26.87
C ARG A 373 -9.34 20.89 26.01
N VAL A 374 -9.57 19.76 25.35
CA VAL A 374 -8.71 19.30 24.24
C VAL A 374 -9.19 20.02 22.98
N PHE A 375 -8.34 20.89 22.44
CA PHE A 375 -8.62 21.68 21.26
C PHE A 375 -8.07 20.99 20.02
N CYS A 376 -8.88 20.91 18.96
CA CYS A 376 -8.46 20.57 17.62
C CYS A 376 -8.86 21.69 16.65
N SER A 377 -7.91 22.15 15.83
CA SER A 377 -8.17 23.25 14.89
C SER A 377 -8.94 22.77 13.66
N LYS A 378 -10.02 23.47 13.34
CA LYS A 378 -10.79 23.22 12.11
C LYS A 378 -9.96 23.46 10.84
N ARG A 379 -9.03 24.42 10.85
CA ARG A 379 -8.19 24.78 9.68
C ARG A 379 -6.97 23.87 9.52
N ASN A 380 -6.51 23.27 10.61
CA ASN A 380 -5.38 22.36 10.61
C ASN A 380 -5.66 21.26 11.63
N PRO A 381 -6.24 20.13 11.23
CA PRO A 381 -6.66 19.09 12.15
C PRO A 381 -5.49 18.43 12.90
N LEU A 382 -4.24 18.61 12.43
CA LEU A 382 -3.03 18.16 13.12
C LEU A 382 -2.56 19.12 14.21
N TYR A 383 -3.10 20.34 14.27
CA TYR A 383 -2.83 21.26 15.37
C TYR A 383 -3.81 20.99 16.52
N ILE A 384 -3.27 20.34 17.54
CA ILE A 384 -3.99 19.92 18.74
C ILE A 384 -3.33 20.57 19.94
N ALA A 385 -4.13 21.00 20.91
CA ALA A 385 -3.63 21.58 22.15
C ALA A 385 -4.52 21.24 23.33
N ILE A 386 -3.96 21.24 24.54
CA ILE A 386 -4.76 21.29 25.76
C ILE A 386 -4.82 22.76 26.18
N ILE A 387 -6.03 23.31 26.22
CA ILE A 387 -6.30 24.68 26.66
C ILE A 387 -6.76 24.62 28.10
N ILE A 388 -6.10 25.37 29.00
CA ILE A 388 -6.36 25.32 30.44
C ILE A 388 -6.44 26.73 31.00
N CYS A 389 -7.39 26.97 31.90
CA CYS A 389 -7.38 28.14 32.77
C CYS A 389 -7.55 27.68 34.22
N SER A 390 -6.63 28.11 35.10
CA SER A 390 -6.68 27.78 36.52
C SER A 390 -6.48 29.03 37.37
N PRO A 391 -7.57 29.69 37.81
CA PRO A 391 -7.50 30.92 38.61
C PRO A 391 -6.61 30.82 39.85
N LYS A 392 -6.55 29.64 40.47
CA LYS A 392 -5.78 29.39 41.70
C LYS A 392 -4.28 29.15 41.47
N ILE A 393 -3.86 28.83 40.26
CA ILE A 393 -2.47 28.44 39.95
C ILE A 393 -1.81 29.50 39.06
N CYS A 394 -2.47 29.89 37.98
CA CYS A 394 -1.94 30.81 36.97
C CYS A 394 -2.80 32.08 36.79
N GLY A 395 -3.67 32.39 37.75
CA GLY A 395 -4.61 33.51 37.64
C GLY A 395 -5.63 33.30 36.50
N GLU A 396 -6.21 34.39 35.99
CA GLU A 396 -7.18 34.34 34.87
C GLU A 396 -6.50 34.19 33.48
N HIS A 397 -5.22 33.79 33.46
CA HIS A 397 -4.51 33.51 32.22
C HIS A 397 -4.94 32.16 31.65
N VAL A 398 -5.05 32.11 30.33
CA VAL A 398 -5.34 30.89 29.57
C VAL A 398 -4.04 30.34 29.01
N LEU A 399 -3.68 29.14 29.43
CA LEU A 399 -2.53 28.40 28.95
C LEU A 399 -2.91 27.59 27.71
N ASP A 400 -1.95 27.48 26.80
CA ASP A 400 -2.06 26.77 25.54
C ASP A 400 -0.88 25.82 25.41
N TRP A 401 -1.18 24.53 25.47
CA TRP A 401 -0.18 23.47 25.50
C TRP A 401 -0.29 22.63 24.22
N PRO A 402 0.53 22.92 23.19
CA PRO A 402 0.47 22.21 21.93
C PRO A 402 0.88 20.75 22.10
N ILE A 403 0.17 19.88 21.40
CA ILE A 403 0.35 18.43 21.38
C ILE A 403 0.53 18.02 19.92
N ARG A 404 1.53 17.19 19.67
CA ARG A 404 1.72 16.56 18.37
C ARG A 404 1.10 15.18 18.39
N MET A 405 0.13 14.95 17.50
CA MET A 405 -0.39 13.60 17.26
C MET A 405 0.67 12.78 16.52
N GLU A 406 0.91 11.57 16.98
CA GLU A 406 1.87 10.63 16.39
C GLU A 406 1.20 9.29 16.14
N LYS A 407 1.76 8.49 15.23
CA LYS A 407 1.26 7.12 14.97
C LYS A 407 1.16 6.28 16.25
N ASN A 408 2.12 6.44 17.16
CA ASN A 408 2.22 5.62 18.36
C ASN A 408 1.69 6.32 19.63
N GLY A 409 1.11 7.51 19.53
CA GLY A 409 0.66 8.23 20.72
C GLY A 409 0.50 9.73 20.59
N TRP A 410 0.53 10.39 21.73
CA TRP A 410 0.40 11.82 21.87
C TRP A 410 1.71 12.37 22.41
N ALA A 411 2.40 13.17 21.60
CA ALA A 411 3.69 13.71 21.98
C ALA A 411 3.51 15.10 22.58
N PHE A 412 3.89 15.26 23.84
CA PHE A 412 3.74 16.49 24.59
C PHE A 412 5.07 16.90 25.24
N LYS A 413 5.45 18.17 25.03
CA LYS A 413 6.68 18.74 25.58
C LYS A 413 6.38 19.27 26.98
N VAL A 414 6.54 18.42 27.99
CA VAL A 414 6.43 18.79 29.42
C VAL A 414 7.65 19.59 29.84
N GLU A 415 8.84 19.07 29.52
CA GLU A 415 10.20 19.60 29.64
C GLU A 415 11.05 18.89 28.55
N ASP A 416 12.29 19.30 28.26
CA ASP A 416 13.16 18.50 27.36
C ASP A 416 13.64 17.24 28.10
N PRO A 417 13.44 16.01 27.57
CA PRO A 417 12.94 15.65 26.25
C PRO A 417 11.42 15.48 26.13
N GLN A 418 10.90 15.63 24.91
CA GLN A 418 9.51 15.37 24.54
C GLN A 418 9.06 13.95 24.96
N ARG A 419 7.94 13.86 25.69
CA ARG A 419 7.39 12.57 26.15
C ARG A 419 6.24 12.13 25.25
N LEU A 420 6.23 10.85 24.89
CA LEU A 420 5.16 10.20 24.14
C LEU A 420 4.23 9.46 25.10
N PHE A 421 2.93 9.74 25.01
CA PHE A 421 1.88 9.11 25.81
C PHE A 421 1.07 8.16 24.94
N SER A 422 0.75 6.98 25.46
CA SER A 422 0.13 5.91 24.65
C SER A 422 -1.36 6.14 24.43
N SER A 423 -2.01 6.95 25.28
CA SER A 423 -3.43 7.31 25.25
C SER A 423 -3.66 8.78 25.61
N LEU A 424 -4.82 9.32 25.22
CA LEU A 424 -5.20 10.70 25.54
C LEU A 424 -5.40 10.91 27.06
N ASP A 425 -5.88 9.90 27.78
CA ASP A 425 -6.06 9.97 29.24
C ASP A 425 -4.73 10.08 30.00
N GLU A 426 -3.71 9.34 29.58
CA GLU A 426 -2.36 9.45 30.15
C GLU A 426 -1.78 10.85 29.93
N LEU A 427 -1.97 11.39 28.72
CA LEU A 427 -1.57 12.75 28.39
C LEU A 427 -2.27 13.79 29.28
N ILE A 428 -3.59 13.68 29.44
CA ILE A 428 -4.38 14.60 30.26
C ILE A 428 -3.94 14.53 31.72
N LYS A 429 -3.72 13.33 32.28
CA LYS A 429 -3.17 13.16 33.63
C LYS A 429 -1.81 13.86 33.77
N SER A 430 -0.92 13.69 32.79
CA SER A 430 0.39 14.36 32.81
C SER A 430 0.26 15.88 32.71
N CYS A 431 -0.70 16.40 31.96
CA CYS A 431 -0.98 17.84 31.88
C CYS A 431 -1.47 18.37 33.23
N HIS A 432 -2.35 17.64 33.91
CA HIS A 432 -2.77 18.00 35.27
C HIS A 432 -1.59 18.02 36.24
N SER A 433 -0.71 17.02 36.20
CA SER A 433 0.51 17.01 37.02
C SER A 433 1.40 18.22 36.74
N ARG A 434 1.63 18.57 35.46
CA ARG A 434 2.40 19.75 35.06
C ARG A 434 1.77 21.04 35.60
N LEU A 435 0.45 21.18 35.53
CA LEU A 435 -0.26 22.34 36.05
C LEU A 435 -0.02 22.49 37.56
N HIS A 436 -0.05 21.39 38.31
CA HIS A 436 0.23 21.43 39.75
C HIS A 436 1.70 21.75 40.07
N CYS A 437 2.65 21.40 39.20
CA CYS A 437 4.04 21.81 39.36
C CYS A 437 4.22 23.34 39.22
N LEU A 438 3.41 24.02 38.39
CA LEU A 438 3.45 25.49 38.25
C LEU A 438 2.97 26.25 39.50
N LYS A 439 2.39 25.56 40.48
CA LYS A 439 2.01 26.16 41.77
C LYS A 439 3.22 26.35 42.71
N LYS A 440 4.31 25.61 42.48
CA LYS A 440 5.58 25.74 43.19
C LYS A 440 6.43 26.80 42.50
#